data_AF-A0AA51UK15-F1
#
_entry.id   AF-A0AA51UK15-F1
#
_cell.length_a   1.000
_cell.length_b   1.000
_cell.length_c   1.000
_cell.angle_alpha   90.00
_cell.angle_beta   90.00
_cell.angle_gamma   90.00
#
_symmetry.space_group_name_H-M   'P 1'
#
loop_
_entity.id
_entity.type
_entity.pdbx_description
1 polymer ?
#
loop_
_entity_poly.entity_id
_entity_poly.type
_entity_poly.pdbx_seq_one_letter_code
_entity_poly.pdbx_strand_id
1 'polypeptide(L)'
;MKKISFSNFPYFPYNSSSVSRFKKAFLVCLALTLCTMIMLTPALALSSDNETLPAESIISEQGNVSEYNHLIEVSLLNTGYVVVSESMVYLIESSGNLDSKQTEIKLWIPENAEIMQFQTTDMAGSNSVMPVNFTRDGNYLYFYSEKNESSSAMPLLYGIRYVLPDTGDQVLRKVIYKNGELEQPISRLILTVYHDDNTGISLSSENGALLTADDTLMEANYSSYVWNTPEFNEFTITREEKDLVQDTATSGNNLVIPVLIVILIVVAAGYYYMRKNSPANSKDINELEDLYEAEMAVLDRIKKDRKNNKLSQEEFDKLEKKHSESASKIKKEMEKLKKT
;
A
#
# COMPACT_ATOMS: atom_id res chain seq x y z
N MET A 1 -62.90 54.28 18.24
CA MET A 1 -62.79 54.12 16.76
C MET A 1 -62.59 52.66 16.44
N LYS A 2 -63.42 52.14 15.53
CA LYS A 2 -63.34 50.88 14.73
C LYS A 2 -62.96 49.54 15.39
N LYS A 3 -64.00 48.68 15.40
CA LYS A 3 -64.00 47.22 15.25
C LYS A 3 -62.87 46.69 14.35
N ILE A 4 -62.35 45.50 14.67
CA ILE A 4 -62.48 44.27 13.86
C ILE A 4 -62.25 43.07 14.78
N SER A 5 -63.17 42.11 14.69
CA SER A 5 -63.16 40.81 15.34
C SER A 5 -62.80 39.72 14.33
N PHE A 6 -62.32 38.58 14.87
CA PHE A 6 -62.29 37.24 14.29
C PHE A 6 -61.53 37.05 12.96
N SER A 7 -60.53 36.18 12.98
CA SER A 7 -60.74 34.76 12.63
C SER A 7 -59.42 33.99 12.51
N ASN A 8 -59.43 32.79 13.08
CA ASN A 8 -58.79 31.56 12.60
C ASN A 8 -57.57 31.70 11.68
N PHE A 9 -56.38 31.42 12.23
CA PHE A 9 -55.27 30.82 11.49
C PHE A 9 -54.52 29.86 12.41
N PRO A 10 -53.88 28.83 11.86
CA PRO A 10 -54.21 27.46 12.19
C PRO A 10 -53.23 26.92 13.23
N TYR A 11 -53.66 25.86 13.90
CA TYR A 11 -52.75 24.83 14.39
C TYR A 11 -51.77 24.48 13.27
N PHE A 12 -50.53 24.97 13.36
CA PHE A 12 -49.42 24.28 12.73
C PHE A 12 -49.16 23.05 13.61
N PRO A 13 -49.44 21.82 13.15
CA PRO A 13 -48.81 20.68 13.77
C PRO A 13 -47.30 20.92 13.60
N TYR A 14 -46.57 20.92 14.71
CA TYR A 14 -45.13 20.74 14.67
C TYR A 14 -44.91 19.32 14.17
N ASN A 15 -44.91 19.20 12.85
CA ASN A 15 -44.65 17.99 12.12
C ASN A 15 -43.15 17.75 12.27
N SER A 16 -42.76 17.01 13.31
CA SER A 16 -41.42 16.43 13.45
C SER A 16 -41.27 15.31 12.43
N SER A 17 -41.35 15.65 11.15
CA SER A 17 -41.04 14.74 10.07
C SER A 17 -39.97 15.34 9.19
N SER A 18 -39.00 14.49 8.86
CA SER A 18 -38.01 14.69 7.82
C SER A 18 -36.81 15.58 8.16
N VAL A 19 -36.08 15.22 9.22
CA VAL A 19 -34.61 15.30 9.17
C VAL A 19 -34.07 13.88 9.32
N SER A 20 -33.52 13.37 8.20
CA SER A 20 -32.72 12.14 8.04
C SER A 20 -33.18 11.21 6.90
N ARG A 21 -33.59 11.79 5.76
CA ARG A 21 -33.29 11.15 4.46
C ARG A 21 -32.06 11.80 3.84
N PHE A 22 -30.96 11.83 4.58
CA PHE A 22 -29.67 11.84 3.91
C PHE A 22 -29.54 10.47 3.25
N LYS A 23 -29.72 10.43 1.92
CA LYS A 23 -29.53 9.21 1.13
C LYS A 23 -28.16 8.65 1.51
N LYS A 24 -28.07 7.35 1.78
CA LYS A 24 -26.82 6.67 2.19
C LYS A 24 -25.65 6.94 1.23
N ALA A 25 -25.96 7.20 -0.05
CA ALA A 25 -25.01 7.65 -1.05
C ALA A 25 -24.33 9.00 -0.70
N PHE A 26 -25.01 9.92 -0.01
CA PHE A 26 -24.45 11.20 0.42
C PHE A 26 -23.37 11.04 1.49
N LEU A 27 -23.53 10.08 2.43
CA LEU A 27 -22.51 9.79 3.43
C LEU A 27 -21.27 9.13 2.83
N VAL A 28 -21.46 8.25 1.83
CA VAL A 28 -20.36 7.63 1.09
C VAL A 28 -19.64 8.66 0.21
N CYS A 29 -20.37 9.54 -0.48
CA CYS A 29 -19.77 10.63 -1.23
C CYS A 29 -19.06 11.64 -0.33
N LEU A 30 -19.63 11.98 0.84
CA LEU A 30 -18.99 12.86 1.83
C LEU A 30 -17.68 12.25 2.33
N ALA A 31 -17.67 10.94 2.64
CA ALA A 31 -16.48 10.21 3.06
C ALA A 31 -15.43 10.12 1.94
N LEU A 32 -15.83 9.88 0.69
CA LEU A 32 -14.92 9.91 -0.46
C LEU A 32 -14.36 11.31 -0.70
N THR A 33 -15.17 12.37 -0.61
CA THR A 33 -14.70 13.75 -0.75
C THR A 33 -13.80 14.19 0.39
N LEU A 34 -14.02 13.68 1.61
CA LEU A 34 -13.12 13.93 2.74
C LEU A 34 -11.78 13.19 2.54
N CYS A 35 -11.80 11.96 2.02
CA CYS A 35 -10.59 11.22 1.63
C CYS A 35 -9.83 11.88 0.48
N THR A 36 -10.51 12.43 -0.53
CA THR A 36 -9.84 13.11 -1.65
C THR A 36 -9.33 14.51 -1.26
N MET A 37 -9.99 15.20 -0.32
CA MET A 37 -9.48 16.45 0.26
C MET A 37 -8.24 16.25 1.15
N ILE A 38 -8.06 15.05 1.74
CA ILE A 38 -6.82 14.70 2.46
C ILE A 38 -5.66 14.39 1.48
N MET A 39 -5.98 14.02 0.23
CA MET A 39 -4.99 13.67 -0.80
C MET A 39 -4.63 14.81 -1.76
N LEU A 40 -5.40 15.90 -1.79
CA LEU A 40 -5.19 17.02 -2.72
C LEU A 40 -5.14 18.36 -1.97
N THR A 41 -3.93 18.93 -1.98
CA THR A 41 -3.49 20.31 -1.72
C THR A 41 -2.83 20.63 -0.37
N PRO A 42 -1.77 21.46 -0.38
CA PRO A 42 -0.65 21.53 -1.35
C PRO A 42 0.72 21.74 -0.65
N ALA A 43 1.88 21.43 -1.21
CA ALA A 43 2.47 22.10 -2.38
C ALA A 43 2.24 23.63 -2.41
N LEU A 44 2.33 24.34 -1.28
CA LEU A 44 2.50 25.81 -1.22
C LEU A 44 3.34 26.23 0.00
N ALA A 45 4.64 25.98 -0.08
CA ALA A 45 5.71 26.74 0.55
C ALA A 45 6.98 26.24 -0.16
N LEU A 46 7.63 26.97 -1.04
CA LEU A 46 8.45 28.12 -0.69
C LEU A 46 8.59 29.06 -1.89
N SER A 47 8.41 30.35 -1.61
CA SER A 47 8.95 31.47 -2.38
C SER A 47 9.67 32.36 -1.36
N SER A 48 10.85 32.86 -1.77
CA SER A 48 11.76 33.82 -1.10
C SER A 48 12.66 33.20 -0.01
N ASP A 49 13.99 33.37 0.03
CA ASP A 49 14.90 34.34 -0.61
C ASP A 49 16.32 33.75 -0.84
N ASN A 50 16.86 34.03 -2.03
CA ASN A 50 18.19 34.54 -2.34
C ASN A 50 19.38 34.33 -1.36
N GLU A 51 20.32 33.43 -1.70
CA GLU A 51 21.75 33.70 -1.54
C GLU A 51 22.53 33.17 -2.76
N THR A 52 23.16 34.11 -3.47
CA THR A 52 24.01 33.89 -4.64
C THR A 52 25.43 33.58 -4.18
N LEU A 53 26.00 32.44 -4.54
CA LEU A 53 27.46 32.23 -4.64
C LEU A 53 27.79 31.34 -5.85
N PRO A 54 28.97 31.54 -6.48
CA PRO A 54 29.10 31.54 -7.93
C PRO A 54 29.36 30.17 -8.55
N ALA A 55 28.98 30.10 -9.82
CA ALA A 55 29.18 28.98 -10.73
C ALA A 55 30.65 28.56 -10.85
N GLU A 56 30.89 27.27 -10.60
CA GLU A 56 31.94 26.52 -11.28
C GLU A 56 31.23 25.47 -12.14
N SER A 57 31.06 25.81 -13.41
CA SER A 57 30.36 25.00 -14.41
C SER A 57 31.21 23.79 -14.79
N ILE A 58 30.90 22.63 -14.22
CA ILE A 58 31.09 21.37 -14.92
C ILE A 58 29.73 21.06 -15.53
N ILE A 59 29.67 21.12 -16.86
CA ILE A 59 28.47 20.78 -17.62
C ILE A 59 28.21 19.29 -17.38
N SER A 60 27.30 19.00 -16.47
CA SER A 60 26.62 17.71 -16.44
C SER A 60 25.73 17.64 -17.69
N GLU A 61 26.07 16.78 -18.64
CA GLU A 61 25.25 16.54 -19.83
C GLU A 61 23.86 15.95 -19.50
N GLN A 62 23.59 15.64 -18.23
CA GLN A 62 22.39 14.97 -17.75
C GLN A 62 21.31 15.91 -17.18
N GLY A 63 21.57 17.23 -17.16
CA GLY A 63 20.77 18.26 -16.50
C GLY A 63 19.32 18.47 -16.99
N ASN A 64 18.81 17.62 -17.89
CA ASN A 64 17.44 17.72 -18.42
C ASN A 64 16.52 16.55 -18.01
N VAL A 65 17.01 15.60 -17.19
CA VAL A 65 16.21 14.46 -16.72
C VAL A 65 16.07 14.50 -15.21
N SER A 66 14.84 14.46 -14.73
CA SER A 66 14.52 14.19 -13.33
C SER A 66 13.64 12.96 -13.22
N GLU A 67 13.74 12.25 -12.10
CA GLU A 67 12.88 11.11 -11.81
C GLU A 67 11.77 11.56 -10.85
N TYR A 68 10.53 11.46 -11.29
CA TYR A 68 9.38 11.89 -10.48
C TYR A 68 9.03 10.87 -9.40
N ASN A 69 9.08 9.59 -9.74
CA ASN A 69 8.71 8.52 -8.82
C ASN A 69 9.50 7.26 -9.13
N HIS A 70 10.12 6.70 -8.10
CA HIS A 70 10.82 5.42 -8.11
C HIS A 70 10.12 4.47 -7.13
N LEU A 71 9.48 3.43 -7.64
CA LEU A 71 9.01 2.31 -6.84
C LEU A 71 10.00 1.15 -6.99
N ILE A 72 10.51 0.63 -5.88
CA ILE A 72 11.37 -0.54 -5.82
C ILE A 72 10.67 -1.59 -4.98
N GLU A 73 10.40 -2.74 -5.57
CA GLU A 73 9.80 -3.90 -4.93
C GLU A 73 10.84 -5.03 -4.87
N VAL A 74 11.15 -5.50 -3.67
CA VAL A 74 12.14 -6.53 -3.42
C VAL A 74 11.46 -7.73 -2.81
N SER A 75 11.58 -8.91 -3.43
CA SER A 75 11.00 -10.15 -2.92
C SER A 75 12.09 -11.11 -2.44
N LEU A 76 12.01 -11.43 -1.14
CA LEU A 76 12.89 -12.38 -0.44
C LEU A 76 12.24 -13.76 -0.26
N LEU A 77 11.07 -13.97 -0.86
CA LEU A 77 10.27 -15.19 -0.69
C LEU A 77 10.79 -16.38 -1.52
N ASN A 78 11.71 -16.13 -2.46
CA ASN A 78 12.28 -17.17 -3.33
C ASN A 78 13.60 -17.66 -2.77
N THR A 79 13.75 -18.98 -2.65
CA THR A 79 14.99 -19.57 -2.16
C THR A 79 16.12 -19.43 -3.19
N GLY A 80 17.22 -18.78 -2.78
CA GLY A 80 18.45 -18.67 -3.56
C GLY A 80 18.56 -17.44 -4.46
N TYR A 81 17.48 -16.67 -4.65
CA TYR A 81 17.51 -15.44 -5.44
C TYR A 81 16.63 -14.36 -4.82
N VAL A 82 17.13 -13.12 -4.87
CA VAL A 82 16.34 -11.92 -4.58
C VAL A 82 15.76 -11.42 -5.89
N VAL A 83 14.44 -11.26 -5.96
CA VAL A 83 13.77 -10.71 -7.15
C VAL A 83 13.50 -9.24 -6.89
N VAL A 84 13.97 -8.38 -7.79
CA VAL A 84 13.72 -6.93 -7.72
C VAL A 84 12.90 -6.50 -8.92
N SER A 85 11.86 -5.71 -8.67
CA SER A 85 11.02 -5.05 -9.67
C SER A 85 11.06 -3.56 -9.39
N GLU A 86 11.47 -2.76 -10.37
CA GLU A 86 11.49 -1.31 -10.26
C GLU A 86 10.56 -0.69 -11.29
N SER A 87 9.86 0.37 -10.88
CA SER A 87 9.01 1.17 -11.76
C SER A 87 9.38 2.64 -11.60
N MET A 88 9.67 3.31 -12.72
CA MET A 88 10.18 4.68 -12.75
C MET A 88 9.38 5.55 -13.72
N VAL A 89 9.20 6.82 -13.33
CA VAL A 89 8.62 7.85 -14.19
C VAL A 89 9.61 8.99 -14.32
N TYR A 90 10.11 9.21 -15.54
CA TYR A 90 11.05 10.30 -15.84
C TYR A 90 10.31 11.53 -16.37
N LEU A 91 10.71 12.70 -15.91
CA LEU A 91 10.34 13.99 -16.47
C LEU A 91 11.54 14.53 -17.25
N ILE A 92 11.32 14.76 -18.53
CA ILE A 92 12.35 15.19 -19.47
C ILE A 92 12.00 16.59 -19.94
N GLU A 93 12.83 17.57 -19.56
CA GLU A 93 12.64 18.94 -20.01
C GLU A 93 13.11 19.05 -21.46
N SER A 94 12.15 19.25 -22.37
CA SER A 94 12.47 19.57 -23.77
C SER A 94 12.96 21.01 -23.85
N SER A 95 14.28 21.21 -23.89
CA SER A 95 14.84 22.52 -24.23
C SER A 95 14.41 22.85 -25.66
N GLY A 96 13.60 23.91 -25.81
CA GLY A 96 12.79 24.22 -27.00
C GLY A 96 13.50 24.56 -28.31
N ASN A 97 14.56 23.83 -28.68
CA ASN A 97 15.20 24.00 -29.99
C ASN A 97 15.94 22.77 -30.54
N LEU A 98 15.55 21.54 -30.17
CA LEU A 98 16.05 20.35 -30.86
C LEU A 98 14.95 19.31 -31.10
N ASP A 99 14.32 19.42 -32.27
CA ASP A 99 13.78 18.27 -32.98
C ASP A 99 14.93 17.26 -33.18
N SER A 100 15.09 16.27 -32.28
CA SER A 100 15.64 14.91 -32.53
C SER A 100 16.51 14.29 -31.43
N LYS A 101 16.95 14.99 -30.39
CA LYS A 101 17.82 14.34 -29.39
C LYS A 101 16.98 13.58 -28.37
N GLN A 102 16.89 12.26 -28.53
CA GLN A 102 16.46 11.37 -27.44
C GLN A 102 17.38 11.62 -26.25
N THR A 103 16.80 11.73 -25.06
CA THR A 103 17.60 11.97 -23.85
C THR A 103 18.04 10.62 -23.30
N GLU A 104 19.35 10.47 -23.08
CA GLU A 104 19.90 9.25 -22.47
C GLU A 104 19.59 9.25 -20.97
N ILE A 105 19.00 8.15 -20.52
CA ILE A 105 18.66 7.89 -19.13
C ILE A 105 19.60 6.81 -18.64
N LYS A 106 20.13 7.01 -17.43
CA LYS A 106 21.05 6.11 -16.78
C LYS A 106 20.41 5.54 -15.51
N LEU A 107 20.41 4.21 -15.37
CA LEU A 107 19.87 3.52 -14.22
C LEU A 107 20.97 2.68 -13.58
N TRP A 108 21.15 2.79 -12.27
CA TRP A 108 22.06 1.91 -11.55
C TRP A 108 21.38 0.58 -11.22
N ILE A 109 22.02 -0.54 -11.51
CA ILE A 109 21.61 -1.91 -11.14
C ILE A 109 22.88 -2.67 -10.75
N PRO A 110 22.86 -3.53 -9.71
CA PRO A 110 24.05 -4.27 -9.32
C PRO A 110 24.64 -5.10 -10.49
N GLU A 111 25.97 -5.10 -10.64
CA GLU A 111 26.68 -5.74 -11.76
C GLU A 111 26.36 -7.24 -11.88
N ASN A 112 26.12 -7.90 -10.75
CA ASN A 112 25.74 -9.31 -10.67
C ASN A 112 24.24 -9.59 -10.93
N ALA A 113 23.44 -8.58 -11.29
CA ALA A 113 22.03 -8.75 -11.59
C ALA A 113 21.80 -9.32 -13.00
N GLU A 114 20.95 -10.35 -13.08
CA GLU A 114 20.40 -10.85 -14.34
C GLU A 114 19.06 -10.14 -14.64
N ILE A 115 19.01 -9.39 -15.74
CA ILE A 115 17.82 -8.64 -16.15
C ILE A 115 16.86 -9.59 -16.86
N MET A 116 15.67 -9.77 -16.28
CA MET A 116 14.63 -10.65 -16.80
C MET A 116 13.74 -9.93 -17.81
N GLN A 117 13.47 -8.64 -17.56
CA GLN A 117 12.54 -7.85 -18.35
C GLN A 117 12.84 -6.37 -18.18
N PHE A 118 12.83 -5.60 -19.27
CA PHE A 118 12.83 -4.15 -19.23
C PHE A 118 11.86 -3.63 -20.29
N GLN A 119 10.83 -2.89 -19.85
CA GLN A 119 9.72 -2.47 -20.67
C GLN A 119 9.23 -1.07 -20.29
N THR A 120 8.45 -0.48 -21.18
CA THR A 120 7.78 0.79 -20.99
C THR A 120 6.29 0.66 -21.31
N THR A 121 5.46 1.48 -20.71
CA THR A 121 4.00 1.52 -20.96
C THR A 121 3.50 2.96 -20.86
N ASP A 122 2.58 3.33 -21.76
CA ASP A 122 1.89 4.62 -21.71
C ASP A 122 0.89 4.65 -20.54
N MET A 123 1.08 5.59 -19.61
CA MET A 123 0.21 5.75 -18.45
C MET A 123 -1.24 6.15 -18.80
N ALA A 124 -1.53 6.56 -20.04
CA ALA A 124 -2.89 6.77 -20.50
C ALA A 124 -3.70 5.48 -20.76
N GLY A 125 -3.09 4.30 -20.55
CA GLY A 125 -3.78 3.02 -20.60
C GLY A 125 -3.95 2.45 -22.01
N SER A 126 -3.07 2.83 -22.95
CA SER A 126 -2.95 2.05 -24.19
C SER A 126 -2.25 0.73 -23.85
N ASN A 127 -2.85 -0.40 -24.24
CA ASN A 127 -2.40 -1.76 -23.86
C ASN A 127 -1.06 -2.19 -24.51
N SER A 128 -0.23 -1.25 -24.96
CA SER A 128 1.02 -1.54 -25.65
C SER A 128 2.19 -1.42 -24.68
N VAL A 129 2.53 -2.55 -24.05
CA VAL A 129 3.81 -2.71 -23.36
C VAL A 129 4.90 -2.86 -24.42
N MET A 130 5.91 -1.99 -24.41
CA MET A 130 7.02 -2.02 -25.37
C MET A 130 8.33 -2.41 -24.68
N PRO A 131 9.17 -3.28 -25.28
CA PRO A 131 10.48 -3.58 -24.72
C PRO A 131 11.41 -2.36 -24.83
N VAL A 132 12.21 -2.10 -23.79
CA VAL A 132 13.19 -1.00 -23.79
C VAL A 132 14.54 -1.55 -24.24
N ASN A 133 15.12 -0.94 -25.27
CA ASN A 133 16.49 -1.22 -25.67
C ASN A 133 17.46 -0.52 -24.73
N PHE A 134 18.43 -1.26 -24.20
CA PHE A 134 19.42 -0.73 -23.28
C PHE A 134 20.81 -1.28 -23.61
N THR A 135 21.84 -0.53 -23.17
CA THR A 135 23.21 -1.00 -23.09
C THR A 135 23.63 -1.06 -21.62
N ARG A 136 24.59 -1.92 -21.30
CA ARG A 136 25.07 -2.12 -19.93
C ARG A 136 26.58 -1.91 -19.86
N ASP A 137 27.02 -1.12 -18.89
CA ASP A 137 28.41 -0.95 -18.52
C ASP A 137 28.55 -1.03 -16.99
N GLY A 138 29.11 -2.13 -16.50
CA GLY A 138 29.19 -2.45 -15.08
C GLY A 138 27.83 -2.43 -14.37
N ASN A 139 27.71 -1.51 -13.41
CA ASN A 139 26.50 -1.30 -12.61
C ASN A 139 25.48 -0.35 -13.26
N TYR A 140 25.68 0.07 -14.51
CA TYR A 140 24.83 1.08 -15.15
C TYR A 140 24.16 0.53 -16.40
N LEU A 141 22.85 0.76 -16.50
CA LEU A 141 22.10 0.65 -17.74
C LEU A 141 21.92 2.03 -18.35
N TYR A 142 22.11 2.09 -19.66
CA TYR A 142 21.89 3.27 -20.47
C TYR A 142 20.81 2.95 -21.48
N PHE A 143 19.78 3.78 -21.53
CA PHE A 143 18.68 3.65 -22.47
C PHE A 143 18.20 5.03 -22.87
N TYR A 144 17.60 5.13 -24.03
CA TYR A 144 17.07 6.39 -24.52
C TYR A 144 15.60 6.47 -24.16
N SER A 145 15.16 7.65 -23.72
CA SER A 145 13.74 7.94 -23.65
C SER A 145 13.15 7.73 -25.04
N GLU A 146 12.15 6.88 -25.17
CA GLU A 146 11.35 6.89 -26.40
C GLU A 146 10.79 8.31 -26.55
N LYS A 147 10.77 8.85 -27.77
CA LYS A 147 10.09 10.12 -28.03
C LYS A 147 8.72 10.00 -27.38
N ASN A 148 8.19 11.10 -26.82
CA ASN A 148 6.82 11.18 -26.30
C ASN A 148 5.79 10.85 -27.42
N GLU A 149 5.76 9.59 -27.86
CA GLU A 149 4.78 8.95 -28.73
C GLU A 149 3.66 8.37 -27.86
N SER A 150 3.59 8.78 -26.58
CA SER A 150 2.34 8.67 -25.86
C SER A 150 1.32 9.51 -26.63
N SER A 151 0.32 8.83 -27.16
CA SER A 151 -0.80 9.43 -27.89
C SER A 151 -1.61 10.44 -27.05
N SER A 152 -1.20 10.66 -25.80
CA SER A 152 -2.00 11.14 -24.68
C SER A 152 -1.37 12.28 -23.86
N ALA A 153 -0.13 12.69 -24.16
CA ALA A 153 0.66 13.66 -23.36
C ALA A 153 0.95 13.24 -21.90
N MET A 154 0.71 11.97 -21.55
CA MET A 154 1.12 11.40 -20.26
C MET A 154 2.56 10.89 -20.32
N PRO A 155 3.32 10.94 -19.21
CA PRO A 155 4.65 10.37 -19.15
C PRO A 155 4.62 8.85 -19.29
N LEU A 156 5.74 8.28 -19.76
CA LEU A 156 5.93 6.84 -19.85
C LEU A 156 6.29 6.26 -18.47
N LEU A 157 5.72 5.10 -18.15
CA LEU A 157 6.10 4.29 -17.01
C LEU A 157 7.10 3.23 -17.47
N TYR A 158 8.34 3.35 -16.99
CA TYR A 158 9.39 2.36 -17.22
C TYR A 158 9.33 1.31 -16.12
N GLY A 159 9.43 0.04 -16.49
CA GLY A 159 9.41 -1.09 -15.56
C GLY A 159 10.54 -2.07 -15.86
N ILE A 160 11.34 -2.40 -14.87
CA ILE A 160 12.44 -3.35 -14.99
C ILE A 160 12.36 -4.40 -13.89
N ARG A 161 12.60 -5.65 -14.27
CA ARG A 161 12.66 -6.79 -13.34
C ARG A 161 13.98 -7.52 -13.51
N TYR A 162 14.66 -7.77 -12.41
CA TYR A 162 15.94 -8.48 -12.39
C TYR A 162 16.06 -9.36 -11.15
N VAL A 163 17.02 -10.28 -11.19
CA VAL A 163 17.32 -11.18 -10.08
C VAL A 163 18.76 -11.02 -9.63
N LEU A 164 18.97 -11.17 -8.34
CA LEU A 164 20.29 -11.16 -7.69
C LEU A 164 20.49 -12.50 -6.99
N PRO A 165 21.74 -13.03 -6.96
CA PRO A 165 22.04 -14.16 -6.10
C PRO A 165 21.81 -13.77 -4.63
N ASP A 166 21.19 -14.65 -3.86
CA ASP A 166 21.02 -14.41 -2.43
C ASP A 166 22.35 -14.58 -1.69
N THR A 167 22.93 -13.45 -1.25
CA THR A 167 24.22 -13.40 -0.54
C THR A 167 24.10 -13.50 0.98
N GLY A 168 22.89 -13.75 1.52
CA GLY A 168 22.63 -13.83 2.95
C GLY A 168 22.08 -12.50 3.50
N ASP A 169 22.81 -11.89 4.43
CA ASP A 169 22.27 -10.77 5.22
C ASP A 169 22.10 -9.50 4.40
N GLN A 170 23.08 -9.16 3.57
CA GLN A 170 22.95 -8.05 2.61
C GLN A 170 22.18 -8.53 1.38
N VAL A 171 20.98 -7.97 1.20
CA VAL A 171 20.02 -8.37 0.17
C VAL A 171 20.21 -7.58 -1.11
N LEU A 172 20.28 -6.26 -0.98
CA LEU A 172 20.33 -5.33 -2.08
C LEU A 172 21.12 -4.11 -1.63
N ARG A 173 22.07 -3.68 -2.44
CA ARG A 173 22.64 -2.34 -2.41
C ARG A 173 22.11 -1.60 -3.61
N LYS A 174 21.69 -0.34 -3.46
CA LYS A 174 21.12 0.47 -4.54
C LYS A 174 21.66 1.90 -4.46
N VAL A 175 22.32 2.34 -5.52
CA VAL A 175 22.72 3.74 -5.71
C VAL A 175 21.60 4.47 -6.45
N ILE A 176 21.13 5.58 -5.89
CA ILE A 176 20.07 6.42 -6.45
C ILE A 176 20.58 7.80 -6.89
N TYR A 177 21.74 8.22 -6.39
CA TYR A 177 22.44 9.41 -6.84
C TYR A 177 23.95 9.20 -6.72
N LYS A 178 24.72 9.75 -7.66
CA LYS A 178 26.18 9.80 -7.58
C LYS A 178 26.71 10.96 -8.41
N ASN A 179 27.32 11.93 -7.74
CA ASN A 179 27.88 13.11 -8.40
C ASN A 179 28.86 12.70 -9.53
N GLY A 180 28.71 13.31 -10.69
CA GLY A 180 29.44 13.05 -11.94
C GLY A 180 29.09 11.75 -12.65
N GLU A 181 28.20 10.91 -12.11
CA GLU A 181 27.91 9.59 -12.68
C GLU A 181 26.41 9.29 -12.82
N LEU A 182 25.57 9.65 -11.85
CA LEU A 182 24.12 9.45 -11.82
C LEU A 182 23.48 10.66 -11.13
N GLU A 183 23.13 11.68 -11.90
CA GLU A 183 22.68 12.98 -11.36
C GLU A 183 21.21 13.25 -11.64
N GLN A 184 20.39 12.18 -11.62
CA GLN A 184 18.95 12.27 -11.84
C GLN A 184 18.27 12.39 -10.47
N PRO A 185 17.78 13.57 -10.06
CA PRO A 185 17.15 13.72 -8.76
C PRO A 185 15.85 12.91 -8.72
N ILE A 186 15.66 12.14 -7.64
CA ILE A 186 14.44 11.39 -7.39
C ILE A 186 13.52 12.22 -6.49
N SER A 187 12.34 12.55 -7.00
CA SER A 187 11.35 13.35 -6.26
C SER A 187 10.54 12.50 -5.28
N ARG A 188 10.46 11.18 -5.47
CA ARG A 188 9.80 10.27 -4.53
C ARG A 188 10.35 8.87 -4.67
N LEU A 189 10.71 8.27 -3.55
CA LEU A 189 11.15 6.88 -3.47
C LEU A 189 10.19 6.08 -2.61
N ILE A 190 9.70 4.97 -3.14
CA ILE A 190 8.90 3.98 -2.43
C ILE A 190 9.65 2.66 -2.49
N LEU A 191 9.99 2.10 -1.34
CA LEU A 191 10.61 0.79 -1.23
C LEU A 191 9.65 -0.17 -0.54
N THR A 192 9.32 -1.28 -1.18
CA THR A 192 8.54 -2.35 -0.59
C THR A 192 9.34 -3.64 -0.59
N VAL A 193 9.54 -4.24 0.57
CA VAL A 193 10.26 -5.50 0.74
C VAL A 193 9.29 -6.57 1.18
N TYR A 194 9.07 -7.59 0.36
CA TYR A 194 8.31 -8.78 0.68
C TYR A 194 9.22 -9.80 1.35
N HIS A 195 8.85 -10.24 2.54
CA HIS A 195 9.65 -11.12 3.38
C HIS A 195 8.77 -12.04 4.23
N ASP A 196 9.37 -13.06 4.83
CA ASP A 196 8.66 -13.94 5.78
C ASP A 196 8.43 -13.24 7.13
N ASP A 197 7.43 -13.70 7.89
CA ASP A 197 7.00 -13.15 9.19
C ASP A 197 8.12 -12.99 10.23
N ASN A 198 9.18 -13.79 10.10
CA ASN A 198 10.33 -13.87 11.02
C ASN A 198 11.54 -13.06 10.54
N THR A 199 11.45 -12.39 9.41
CA THR A 199 12.56 -11.58 8.86
C THR A 199 12.33 -10.12 9.22
N GLY A 200 13.29 -9.53 9.92
CA GLY A 200 13.38 -8.07 10.07
C GLY A 200 14.07 -7.46 8.86
N ILE A 201 13.69 -6.23 8.50
CA ILE A 201 14.33 -5.47 7.43
C ILE A 201 14.89 -4.20 8.03
N SER A 202 16.19 -3.99 7.82
CA SER A 202 16.84 -2.71 8.09
C SER A 202 17.38 -2.09 6.83
N LEU A 203 17.39 -0.76 6.84
CA LEU A 203 17.85 0.07 5.74
C LEU A 203 18.96 0.95 6.26
N SER A 204 20.11 0.90 5.60
CA SER A 204 21.27 1.71 5.94
C SER A 204 21.78 2.47 4.73
N SER A 205 22.35 3.64 4.97
CA SER A 205 23.03 4.47 3.98
C SER A 205 24.40 3.92 3.60
N GLU A 206 25.07 4.54 2.62
CA GLU A 206 26.48 4.30 2.26
C GLU A 206 27.47 4.30 3.45
N ASN A 207 27.17 5.06 4.51
CA ASN A 207 28.01 5.17 5.70
C ASN A 207 27.61 4.17 6.80
N GLY A 208 26.65 3.27 6.53
CA GLY A 208 26.11 2.31 7.49
C GLY A 208 25.12 2.91 8.50
N ALA A 209 24.79 4.20 8.40
CA ALA A 209 23.78 4.82 9.27
C ALA A 209 22.38 4.37 8.86
N LEU A 210 21.54 4.01 9.84
CA LEU A 210 20.15 3.62 9.60
C LEU A 210 19.35 4.76 8.96
N LEU A 211 18.56 4.43 7.94
CA LEU A 211 17.70 5.36 7.22
C LEU A 211 16.32 5.42 7.87
N THR A 212 15.80 6.63 8.00
CA THR A 212 14.43 6.88 8.48
C THR A 212 13.58 7.31 7.29
N ALA A 213 12.42 6.66 7.11
CA ALA A 213 11.45 7.04 6.09
C ALA A 213 10.44 8.06 6.62
N ASP A 214 9.83 8.83 5.71
CA ASP A 214 8.75 9.76 6.05
C ASP A 214 7.49 9.01 6.48
N ASP A 215 7.24 7.85 5.84
CA ASP A 215 6.17 6.92 6.18
C ASP A 215 6.68 5.49 6.12
N THR A 216 6.18 4.67 7.05
CA THR A 216 6.54 3.25 7.18
C THR A 216 5.29 2.42 7.43
N LEU A 217 5.12 1.37 6.64
CA LEU A 217 4.09 0.35 6.85
C LEU A 217 4.77 -1.00 7.05
N MET A 218 4.63 -1.55 8.26
CA MET A 218 5.20 -2.85 8.62
C MET A 218 4.06 -3.84 8.82
N GLU A 219 3.95 -4.80 7.91
CA GLU A 219 3.00 -5.90 7.97
C GLU A 219 3.74 -7.22 8.19
N ALA A 220 3.00 -8.31 8.39
CA ALA A 220 3.63 -9.62 8.64
C ALA A 220 4.55 -10.06 7.47
N ASN A 221 4.10 -9.85 6.24
CA ASN A 221 4.72 -10.38 5.03
C ASN A 221 5.38 -9.33 4.12
N TYR A 222 5.33 -8.05 4.50
CA TYR A 222 6.06 -7.00 3.81
C TYR A 222 6.30 -5.77 4.69
N SER A 223 7.32 -5.02 4.31
CA SER A 223 7.67 -3.73 4.89
C SER A 223 7.74 -2.69 3.77
N SER A 224 7.06 -1.56 3.91
CA SER A 224 7.05 -0.46 2.94
C SER A 224 7.57 0.81 3.57
N TYR A 225 8.40 1.55 2.82
CA TYR A 225 9.09 2.76 3.25
C TYR A 225 8.95 3.83 2.17
N VAL A 226 8.58 5.04 2.55
CA VAL A 226 8.36 6.15 1.62
C VAL A 226 9.23 7.34 1.99
N TRP A 227 9.91 7.90 0.99
CA TRP A 227 10.59 9.20 1.07
C TRP A 227 10.03 10.12 0.00
N ASN A 228 9.54 11.29 0.41
CA ASN A 228 9.11 12.35 -0.49
C ASN A 228 10.28 13.20 -0.98
N THR A 229 11.46 13.09 -0.36
CA THR A 229 12.71 13.65 -0.88
C THR A 229 13.85 12.85 -0.23
N PRO A 230 14.39 11.81 -0.90
CA PRO A 230 15.47 11.01 -0.33
C PRO A 230 16.74 11.86 -0.18
N GLU A 231 17.17 12.11 1.06
CA GLU A 231 18.40 12.86 1.41
C GLU A 231 19.65 11.96 1.50
N PHE A 232 19.67 10.86 0.74
CA PHE A 232 20.77 9.90 0.70
C PHE A 232 21.04 9.47 -0.74
N ASN A 233 22.28 9.09 -1.02
CA ASN A 233 22.72 8.76 -2.38
C ASN A 233 22.62 7.26 -2.67
N GLU A 234 22.69 6.44 -1.62
CA GLU A 234 22.71 4.99 -1.68
C GLU A 234 22.04 4.43 -0.43
N PHE A 235 21.36 3.31 -0.61
CA PHE A 235 20.86 2.50 0.49
C PHE A 235 21.21 1.03 0.32
N THR A 236 21.28 0.34 1.45
CA THR A 236 21.46 -1.09 1.55
C THR A 236 20.32 -1.69 2.38
N ILE A 237 19.72 -2.76 1.86
CA ILE A 237 18.73 -3.58 2.52
C ILE A 237 19.46 -4.75 3.19
N THR A 238 19.25 -4.89 4.49
CA THR A 238 19.76 -6.00 5.28
C THR A 238 18.62 -6.79 5.93
N ARG A 239 18.75 -8.11 5.91
CA ARG A 239 17.92 -8.98 6.75
C ARG A 239 18.47 -8.95 8.15
N GLU A 240 17.56 -8.80 9.08
CA GLU A 240 17.82 -8.98 10.49
C GLU A 240 17.02 -10.18 10.97
N GLU A 241 17.61 -10.97 11.86
CA GLU A 241 16.81 -11.89 12.64
C GLU A 241 15.85 -11.04 13.45
N LYS A 242 14.54 -11.19 13.19
CA LYS A 242 13.54 -10.46 13.96
C LYS A 242 13.70 -10.92 15.39
N ASP A 243 14.15 -10.02 16.27
CA ASP A 243 14.18 -10.30 17.69
C ASP A 243 12.80 -10.88 18.04
N LEU A 244 12.79 -12.13 18.50
CA LEU A 244 11.63 -12.70 19.18
C LEU A 244 11.49 -11.89 20.46
N VAL A 245 10.90 -10.70 20.35
CA VAL A 245 10.58 -9.85 21.48
C VAL A 245 9.68 -10.72 22.36
N GLN A 246 10.28 -11.26 23.42
CA GLN A 246 9.57 -11.62 24.62
C GLN A 246 8.80 -10.37 25.02
N ASP A 247 7.49 -10.41 24.81
CA ASP A 247 6.53 -9.46 25.35
C ASP A 247 6.86 -9.23 26.83
N THR A 248 7.60 -8.16 27.08
CA THR A 248 7.83 -7.63 28.41
C THR A 248 7.72 -6.11 28.32
N ALA A 249 6.64 -5.64 28.96
CA ALA A 249 6.33 -4.26 29.35
C ALA A 249 5.64 -3.35 28.32
N THR A 250 4.31 -3.48 28.28
CA THR A 250 3.34 -2.45 28.70
C THR A 250 3.79 -0.97 28.64
N SER A 251 3.35 -0.24 27.62
CA SER A 251 3.04 1.21 27.61
C SER A 251 2.92 1.64 26.13
N GLY A 252 1.76 1.61 25.47
CA GLY A 252 0.61 2.47 25.76
C GLY A 252 0.18 3.15 24.45
N ASN A 253 -0.69 2.50 23.68
CA ASN A 253 -1.94 3.08 23.17
C ASN A 253 -2.70 2.09 22.27
N ASN A 254 -3.82 1.65 22.81
CA ASN A 254 -4.86 0.81 22.24
C ASN A 254 -5.41 1.32 20.89
N LEU A 255 -5.00 0.72 19.77
CA LEU A 255 -5.76 0.77 18.51
C LEU A 255 -6.20 -0.60 17.98
N VAL A 256 -5.65 -1.71 18.47
CA VAL A 256 -6.07 -3.06 18.04
C VAL A 256 -7.42 -3.46 18.67
N ILE A 257 -7.69 -3.04 19.91
CA ILE A 257 -8.96 -3.32 20.60
C ILE A 257 -10.15 -2.54 20.03
N PRO A 258 -10.07 -1.21 19.73
CA PRO A 258 -11.19 -0.52 19.11
C PRO A 258 -11.47 -0.98 17.67
N VAL A 259 -10.45 -1.41 16.89
CA VAL A 259 -10.69 -1.93 15.54
C VAL A 259 -11.47 -3.25 15.57
N LEU A 260 -11.11 -4.17 16.48
CA LEU A 260 -11.81 -5.46 16.61
C LEU A 260 -13.23 -5.29 17.18
N ILE A 261 -13.45 -4.30 18.07
CA ILE A 261 -14.77 -3.91 18.56
C ILE A 261 -15.60 -3.21 17.47
N VAL A 262 -15.01 -2.35 16.65
CA VAL A 262 -15.70 -1.68 15.53
C VAL A 262 -16.09 -2.70 14.46
N ILE A 263 -15.22 -3.67 14.13
CA ILE A 263 -15.55 -4.79 13.23
C ILE A 263 -16.69 -5.62 13.82
N LEU A 264 -16.65 -5.96 15.12
CA LEU A 264 -17.75 -6.67 15.78
C LEU A 264 -19.06 -5.87 15.79
N ILE A 265 -19.02 -4.55 15.97
CA ILE A 265 -20.21 -3.68 15.92
C ILE A 265 -20.73 -3.57 14.48
N VAL A 266 -19.87 -3.46 13.47
CA VAL A 266 -20.26 -3.40 12.05
C VAL A 266 -20.83 -4.74 11.58
N VAL A 267 -20.25 -5.87 12.01
CA VAL A 267 -20.77 -7.21 11.74
C VAL A 267 -22.09 -7.44 12.48
N ALA A 268 -22.21 -7.03 13.75
CA ALA A 268 -23.46 -7.14 14.49
C ALA A 268 -24.56 -6.22 13.94
N ALA A 269 -24.22 -4.99 13.52
CA ALA A 269 -25.15 -4.06 12.89
C ALA A 269 -25.54 -4.52 11.47
N GLY A 270 -24.60 -5.08 10.71
CA GLY A 270 -24.86 -5.73 9.41
C GLY A 270 -25.76 -6.94 9.53
N TYR A 271 -25.49 -7.80 10.52
CA TYR A 271 -26.33 -8.96 10.86
C TYR A 271 -27.73 -8.52 11.33
N TYR A 272 -27.83 -7.49 12.17
CA TYR A 272 -29.12 -6.94 12.62
C TYR A 272 -29.90 -6.28 11.47
N TYR A 273 -29.20 -5.61 10.55
CA TYR A 273 -29.79 -4.97 9.36
C TYR A 273 -30.29 -6.01 8.34
N MET A 274 -29.56 -7.12 8.13
CA MET A 274 -30.04 -8.26 7.33
C MET A 274 -31.22 -8.97 7.99
N ARG A 275 -31.16 -9.21 9.31
CA ARG A 275 -32.23 -9.89 10.06
C ARG A 275 -33.56 -9.15 10.06
N LYS A 276 -33.56 -7.81 9.94
CA LYS A 276 -34.79 -7.01 9.95
C LYS A 276 -35.45 -6.85 8.58
N ASN A 277 -34.71 -7.09 7.49
CA ASN A 277 -35.19 -6.89 6.11
C ASN A 277 -35.40 -8.19 5.32
N SER A 278 -35.03 -9.35 5.85
CA SER A 278 -35.33 -10.62 5.18
C SER A 278 -36.72 -11.13 5.55
N PRO A 279 -37.61 -11.36 4.56
CA PRO A 279 -38.89 -12.01 4.80
C PRO A 279 -38.68 -13.42 5.36
N ALA A 280 -39.42 -13.72 6.42
CA ALA A 280 -39.39 -14.99 7.12
C ALA A 280 -39.97 -16.11 6.25
N ASN A 281 -39.12 -16.81 5.49
CA ASN A 281 -39.22 -18.26 5.19
C ASN A 281 -38.30 -18.65 4.03
N SER A 282 -37.00 -18.78 4.33
CA SER A 282 -36.10 -19.73 3.67
C SER A 282 -34.80 -19.73 4.47
N LYS A 283 -34.80 -20.42 5.62
CA LYS A 283 -33.55 -20.69 6.34
C LYS A 283 -32.87 -21.81 5.54
N ASP A 284 -32.15 -21.42 4.49
CA ASP A 284 -31.54 -22.35 3.56
C ASP A 284 -30.55 -23.23 4.32
N ILE A 285 -30.74 -24.55 4.22
CA ILE A 285 -29.82 -25.55 4.79
C ILE A 285 -28.38 -25.27 4.35
N ASN A 286 -28.20 -24.69 3.17
CA ASN A 286 -26.91 -24.27 2.61
C ASN A 286 -26.24 -23.17 3.46
N GLU A 287 -26.98 -22.19 3.98
CA GLU A 287 -26.41 -21.13 4.83
C GLU A 287 -25.94 -21.70 6.18
N LEU A 288 -26.66 -22.69 6.72
CA LEU A 288 -26.24 -23.40 7.92
C LEU A 288 -25.04 -24.32 7.67
N GLU A 289 -24.91 -24.86 6.46
CA GLU A 289 -23.77 -25.66 6.04
C GLU A 289 -22.50 -24.81 5.92
N ASP A 290 -22.60 -23.64 5.27
CA ASP A 290 -21.50 -22.67 5.18
C ASP A 290 -21.04 -22.18 6.57
N LEU A 291 -21.99 -21.90 7.47
CA LEU A 291 -21.68 -21.53 8.86
C LEU A 291 -21.03 -22.67 9.64
N TYR A 292 -21.45 -23.91 9.41
CA TYR A 292 -20.83 -25.07 10.04
C TYR A 292 -19.40 -25.29 9.55
N GLU A 293 -19.16 -25.16 8.24
CA GLU A 293 -17.84 -25.27 7.64
C GLU A 293 -16.90 -24.17 8.16
N ALA A 294 -17.38 -22.93 8.26
CA ALA A 294 -16.62 -21.83 8.82
C ALA A 294 -16.23 -22.08 10.29
N GLU A 295 -17.15 -22.59 11.11
CA GLU A 295 -16.86 -22.94 12.51
C GLU A 295 -15.85 -24.10 12.63
N MET A 296 -15.91 -25.09 11.73
CA MET A 296 -14.92 -26.17 11.67
C MET A 296 -13.53 -25.64 11.27
N ALA A 297 -13.46 -24.73 10.29
CA ALA A 297 -12.20 -24.09 9.89
C ALA A 297 -11.58 -23.27 11.03
N VAL A 298 -12.41 -22.59 11.83
CA VAL A 298 -11.96 -21.87 13.04
C VAL A 298 -11.41 -22.85 14.08
N LEU A 299 -12.08 -23.98 14.33
CA LEU A 299 -11.59 -25.02 15.25
C LEU A 299 -10.27 -25.63 14.81
N ASP A 300 -10.09 -25.89 13.51
CA ASP A 300 -8.83 -26.41 12.96
C ASP A 300 -7.70 -25.41 13.10
N ARG A 301 -7.99 -24.12 12.92
CA ARG A 301 -7.01 -23.04 13.15
C ARG A 301 -6.64 -22.93 14.62
N ILE A 302 -7.61 -22.97 15.55
CA ILE A 302 -7.37 -22.96 17.00
C ILE A 302 -6.46 -24.15 17.41
N LYS A 303 -6.70 -25.35 16.86
CA LYS A 303 -5.84 -26.53 17.11
C LYS A 303 -4.44 -26.38 16.52
N LYS A 304 -4.32 -25.81 15.32
CA LYS A 304 -3.02 -25.53 14.69
C LYS A 304 -2.24 -24.50 15.50
N ASP A 305 -2.89 -23.44 15.96
CA ASP A 305 -2.29 -22.39 16.78
C ASP A 305 -1.84 -22.94 18.15
N ARG A 306 -2.58 -23.90 18.74
CA ARG A 306 -2.13 -24.62 19.94
C ARG A 306 -0.90 -25.49 19.71
N LYS A 307 -0.84 -26.24 18.60
CA LYS A 307 0.33 -27.06 18.21
C LYS A 307 1.57 -26.21 17.97
N ASN A 308 1.37 -25.00 17.44
CA ASN A 308 2.43 -24.04 17.19
C ASN A 308 2.77 -23.17 18.42
N ASN A 309 2.25 -23.52 19.61
CA ASN A 309 2.43 -22.77 20.87
C ASN A 309 2.04 -21.28 20.78
N LYS A 310 1.16 -20.90 19.84
CA LYS A 310 0.63 -19.53 19.67
C LYS A 310 -0.55 -19.21 20.60
N LEU A 311 -1.12 -20.23 21.25
CA LEU A 311 -2.21 -20.11 22.22
C LEU A 311 -1.78 -20.75 23.54
N SER A 312 -2.04 -20.07 24.65
CA SER A 312 -1.94 -20.68 25.97
C SER A 312 -2.98 -21.81 26.12
N GLN A 313 -2.74 -22.74 27.05
CA GLN A 313 -3.66 -23.84 27.28
C GLN A 313 -5.06 -23.35 27.70
N GLU A 314 -5.12 -22.30 28.52
CA GLU A 314 -6.38 -21.73 29.02
C GLU A 314 -7.18 -21.02 27.91
N GLU A 315 -6.52 -20.29 27.01
CA GLU A 315 -7.15 -19.65 25.86
C GLU A 315 -7.62 -20.67 24.82
N PHE A 316 -6.82 -21.71 24.59
CA PHE A 316 -7.19 -22.84 23.74
C PHE A 316 -8.46 -23.52 24.26
N ASP A 317 -8.49 -23.91 25.54
CA ASP A 317 -9.65 -24.60 26.13
C ASP A 317 -10.92 -23.73 26.07
N LYS A 318 -10.79 -22.41 26.27
CA LYS A 318 -11.91 -21.47 26.19
C LYS A 318 -12.43 -21.29 24.76
N LEU A 319 -11.54 -21.16 23.78
CA LEU A 319 -11.91 -20.97 22.38
C LEU A 319 -12.44 -22.26 21.76
N GLU A 320 -11.78 -23.39 22.00
CA GLU A 320 -12.22 -24.71 21.53
C GLU A 320 -13.62 -25.03 22.06
N LYS A 321 -13.86 -24.80 23.36
CA LYS A 321 -15.18 -25.00 23.96
C LYS A 321 -16.26 -24.12 23.31
N LYS A 322 -15.99 -22.82 23.15
CA LYS A 322 -16.95 -21.87 22.58
C LYS A 322 -17.35 -22.24 21.14
N HIS A 323 -16.36 -22.54 20.29
CA HIS A 323 -16.59 -22.84 18.88
C HIS A 323 -17.14 -24.26 18.68
N SER A 324 -16.74 -25.23 19.51
CA SER A 324 -17.34 -26.57 19.52
C SER A 324 -18.81 -26.55 19.94
N GLU A 325 -19.19 -25.72 20.92
CA GLU A 325 -20.59 -25.55 21.32
C GLU A 325 -21.42 -24.87 20.20
N SER A 326 -20.83 -23.91 19.49
CA SER A 326 -21.44 -23.24 18.33
C SER A 326 -21.70 -24.23 17.19
N ALA A 327 -20.67 -24.98 16.77
CA ALA A 327 -20.78 -26.01 15.72
C ALA A 327 -21.82 -27.09 16.06
N SER A 328 -21.88 -27.53 17.33
CA SER A 328 -22.88 -28.50 17.79
C SER A 328 -24.32 -27.98 17.67
N LYS A 329 -24.55 -26.69 17.94
CA LYS A 329 -25.87 -26.07 17.79
C LYS A 329 -26.27 -25.97 16.33
N ILE A 330 -25.35 -25.54 15.46
CA ILE A 330 -25.58 -25.43 14.01
C ILE A 330 -25.92 -26.80 13.42
N LYS A 331 -25.14 -27.84 13.76
CA LYS A 331 -25.39 -29.22 13.32
C LYS A 331 -26.76 -29.74 13.76
N LYS A 332 -27.18 -29.46 15.00
CA LYS A 332 -28.52 -29.84 15.48
C LYS A 332 -29.64 -29.11 14.75
N GLU A 333 -29.44 -27.86 14.36
CA GLU A 333 -30.40 -27.14 13.51
C GLU A 333 -30.46 -27.70 12.10
N MET A 334 -29.31 -28.02 11.48
CA MET A 334 -29.25 -28.69 10.18
C MET A 334 -29.98 -30.04 10.19
N GLU A 335 -29.76 -30.87 11.22
CA GLU A 335 -30.42 -32.18 11.34
C GLU A 335 -31.94 -32.07 11.54
N LYS A 336 -32.42 -31.02 12.21
CA LYS A 336 -33.87 -30.76 12.34
C LYS A 336 -34.49 -30.38 10.99
N LEU A 337 -33.80 -29.54 10.22
CA LEU A 337 -34.26 -29.12 8.90
C LEU A 337 -34.19 -30.25 7.87
N LYS A 338 -33.22 -31.17 7.96
CA LYS A 338 -33.14 -32.36 7.09
C LYS A 338 -34.19 -33.44 7.39
N LYS A 339 -34.84 -33.41 8.56
CA LYS A 339 -35.86 -34.38 8.99
C LYS A 339 -37.30 -33.89 8.79
N THR A 340 -37.48 -32.63 8.41
CA THR A 340 -38.77 -32.03 8.06
C THR A 340 -38.89 -32.05 6.54
#